data_AF-A0A9N9SDK2-F1
#
_entry.id   AF-A0A9N9SDK2-F1
#
_cell.length_a   1.000
_cell.length_b   1.000
_cell.length_c   1.000
_cell.angle_alpha   90.00
_cell.angle_beta   90.00
_cell.angle_gamma   90.00
#
_symmetry.space_group_name_H-M   'P 1'
#
loop_
_entity.id
_entity.type
_entity.pdbx_description
1 polymer ?
#
loop_
_entity_poly.entity_id
_entity_poly.type
_entity_poly.pdbx_seq_one_letter_code
_entity_poly.pdbx_strand_id
1 'polypeptide(L)'
;MADNSSSSPNHLDFHPCDTPRGMTYYKLQELTDQQQKLLFNQKLEIMRNNQKYLKDHPEIKAAIGILVKAILKARPKVKRPYFLAKYFTEHYEEIKSAMETFSTGQDEVNEAMKTFDFMLEDQKEVVLTPSDASKNISLCCVLPHFIVGRGHP
;
A
#
# COMPACT_ATOMS: atom_id res chain seq x y z
N MET A 1 -25.02 -27.41 -16.86
CA MET A 1 -26.16 -27.37 -17.81
C MET A 1 -25.85 -26.27 -18.80
N ALA A 2 -25.63 -26.61 -20.07
CA ALA A 2 -25.40 -25.63 -21.13
C ALA A 2 -26.76 -25.25 -21.72
N ASP A 3 -27.06 -23.96 -21.74
CA ASP A 3 -28.32 -23.42 -22.23
C ASP A 3 -28.24 -23.28 -23.76
N ASN A 4 -28.97 -24.13 -24.48
CA ASN A 4 -29.02 -24.18 -25.95
C ASN A 4 -29.98 -23.12 -26.52
N SER A 5 -29.87 -21.86 -26.08
CA SER A 5 -30.63 -20.76 -26.70
C SER A 5 -29.92 -20.31 -27.99
N SER A 6 -30.48 -20.70 -29.14
CA SER A 6 -30.01 -20.32 -30.48
C SER A 6 -30.46 -18.91 -30.92
N SER A 7 -30.98 -18.09 -30.00
CA SER A 7 -31.37 -16.71 -30.31
C SER A 7 -30.13 -15.81 -30.27
N SER A 8 -29.72 -15.33 -31.44
CA SER A 8 -28.84 -14.17 -31.49
C SER A 8 -29.55 -13.00 -30.81
N PRO A 9 -28.97 -12.36 -29.79
CA PRO A 9 -29.60 -11.21 -29.16
C PRO A 9 -29.81 -10.11 -30.21
N ASN A 10 -31.02 -9.57 -30.29
CA ASN A 10 -31.28 -8.39 -31.11
C ASN A 10 -30.30 -7.29 -30.68
N HIS A 11 -29.53 -6.72 -31.62
CA HIS A 11 -28.51 -5.70 -31.32
C HIS A 11 -29.12 -4.40 -30.74
N LEU A 12 -30.45 -4.24 -30.82
CA LEU A 12 -31.20 -3.11 -30.26
C LEU A 12 -31.79 -3.39 -28.87
N ASP A 13 -31.58 -4.59 -28.33
CA ASP A 13 -32.16 -5.07 -27.06
C ASP A 13 -31.17 -4.90 -25.88
N PHE A 14 -30.17 -4.04 -26.04
CA PHE A 14 -29.24 -3.67 -24.98
C PHE A 14 -29.77 -2.40 -24.29
N HIS A 15 -30.43 -2.56 -23.15
CA HIS A 15 -30.70 -1.44 -22.27
C HIS A 15 -29.50 -1.28 -21.31
N PRO A 16 -28.94 -0.08 -21.12
CA PRO A 16 -27.79 0.14 -20.22
C PRO A 16 -28.10 -0.19 -18.75
N CYS A 17 -29.38 -0.35 -18.40
CA CYS A 17 -29.82 -0.82 -17.08
C CYS A 17 -30.05 -2.35 -17.02
N ASP A 18 -29.90 -3.08 -18.13
CA ASP A 18 -30.00 -4.53 -18.12
C ASP A 18 -28.81 -5.08 -17.34
N THR A 19 -29.11 -5.91 -16.35
CA THR A 19 -28.06 -6.61 -15.62
C THR A 19 -27.40 -7.60 -16.57
N PRO A 20 -26.07 -7.56 -16.77
CA PRO A 20 -25.40 -8.47 -17.69
C PRO A 20 -25.76 -9.92 -17.37
N ARG A 21 -25.98 -10.74 -18.40
CA ARG A 21 -26.34 -12.16 -18.21
C ARG A 21 -25.28 -12.82 -17.32
N GLY A 22 -25.70 -13.44 -16.22
CA GLY A 22 -24.83 -14.03 -15.20
C GLY A 22 -24.51 -13.14 -13.98
N MET A 23 -24.94 -11.88 -13.98
CA MET A 23 -24.77 -10.94 -12.84
C MET A 23 -26.08 -10.66 -12.08
N THR A 24 -27.18 -11.31 -12.45
CA THR A 24 -28.52 -11.10 -11.85
C THR A 24 -28.59 -11.41 -10.35
N TYR A 25 -27.67 -12.25 -9.85
CA TYR A 25 -27.53 -12.58 -8.42
C TYR A 25 -26.25 -12.02 -7.80
N TYR A 26 -25.45 -11.27 -8.56
CA TYR A 26 -24.20 -10.73 -8.08
C TYR A 26 -24.45 -9.43 -7.32
N LYS A 27 -24.46 -9.52 -5.98
CA LYS A 27 -24.51 -8.33 -5.13
C LYS A 27 -23.09 -7.83 -4.90
N LEU A 28 -22.78 -6.65 -5.45
CA LEU A 28 -21.50 -5.95 -5.26
C LEU A 28 -21.13 -5.70 -3.79
N GLN A 29 -22.07 -5.89 -2.86
CA GLN A 29 -21.93 -5.66 -1.42
C GLN A 29 -21.60 -6.92 -0.61
N GLU A 30 -21.55 -8.11 -1.20
CA GLU A 30 -21.56 -9.36 -0.41
C GLU A 30 -20.24 -10.12 -0.46
N LEU A 31 -19.16 -9.49 0.04
CA LEU A 31 -18.14 -10.29 0.71
C LEU A 31 -18.69 -10.66 2.08
N THR A 32 -18.78 -11.94 2.38
CA THR A 32 -19.16 -12.39 3.74
C THR A 32 -18.14 -11.89 4.75
N ASP A 33 -18.54 -11.71 6.01
CA ASP A 33 -17.63 -11.28 7.08
C ASP A 33 -16.37 -12.15 7.17
N GLN A 34 -16.50 -13.45 6.88
CA GLN A 34 -15.38 -14.39 6.85
C GLN A 34 -14.43 -14.09 5.67
N GLN A 35 -14.96 -13.83 4.47
CA GLN A 35 -14.16 -13.46 3.31
C GLN A 35 -13.45 -12.12 3.52
N GLN A 36 -14.13 -11.14 4.12
CA GLN A 36 -13.53 -9.85 4.46
C GLN A 36 -12.38 -10.02 5.46
N LYS A 37 -12.56 -10.83 6.51
CA LYS A 37 -11.50 -11.13 7.49
C LYS A 37 -10.31 -11.85 6.84
N LEU A 38 -10.58 -12.82 5.96
CA LEU A 38 -9.53 -13.51 5.22
C LEU A 38 -8.70 -12.54 4.37
N LEU A 39 -9.37 -11.72 3.55
CA LEU A 39 -8.72 -10.74 2.69
C LEU A 39 -7.95 -9.69 3.49
N PHE A 40 -8.49 -9.26 4.63
CA PHE A 40 -7.81 -8.35 5.53
C PHE A 40 -6.52 -8.96 6.10
N ASN A 41 -6.56 -10.21 6.56
CA ASN A 41 -5.39 -10.90 7.07
C ASN A 41 -4.32 -11.09 5.98
N GLN A 42 -4.72 -11.49 4.77
CA GLN A 42 -3.81 -11.58 3.62
C GLN A 42 -3.17 -10.22 3.29
N LYS A 43 -3.96 -9.15 3.29
CA LYS A 43 -3.46 -7.78 3.10
C LYS A 43 -2.43 -7.42 4.17
N LEU A 44 -2.70 -7.73 5.44
CA LEU A 44 -1.76 -7.46 6.53
C LEU A 44 -0.44 -8.23 6.37
N GLU A 45 -0.49 -9.50 6.00
CA GLU A 45 0.71 -10.30 5.74
C GLU A 45 1.54 -9.73 4.60
N ILE A 46 0.90 -9.37 3.48
CA ILE A 46 1.57 -8.73 2.34
C ILE A 46 2.21 -7.41 2.78
N MET A 47 1.49 -6.57 3.55
CA MET A 47 2.04 -5.31 4.05
C MET A 47 3.27 -5.52 4.93
N ARG A 48 3.22 -6.49 5.87
CA ARG A 48 4.38 -6.81 6.72
C ARG A 48 5.57 -7.31 5.91
N ASN A 49 5.33 -8.18 4.94
CA ASN A 49 6.39 -8.73 4.08
C ASN A 49 7.01 -7.64 3.22
N ASN A 50 6.20 -6.76 2.63
CA ASN A 50 6.69 -5.63 1.85
C ASN A 50 7.48 -4.64 2.71
N GLN A 51 7.00 -4.35 3.92
CA GLN A 51 7.71 -3.46 4.85
C GLN A 51 9.05 -4.05 5.26
N LYS A 52 9.09 -5.35 5.56
CA LYS A 52 10.34 -6.05 5.86
C LYS A 52 11.29 -5.99 4.68
N TYR A 53 10.81 -6.34 3.48
CA TYR A 53 11.61 -6.28 2.25
C TYR A 53 12.20 -4.89 2.01
N LEU A 54 11.39 -3.83 2.11
CA LEU A 54 11.87 -2.46 1.93
C LEU A 54 12.83 -1.99 3.04
N LYS A 55 12.74 -2.56 4.24
CA LYS A 55 13.67 -2.31 5.33
C LYS A 55 15.01 -3.00 5.08
N ASP A 56 14.97 -4.24 4.60
CA ASP A 56 16.14 -5.06 4.32
C ASP A 56 16.87 -4.61 3.03
N HIS A 57 16.21 -3.84 2.17
CA HIS A 57 16.72 -3.34 0.89
C HIS A 57 16.74 -1.80 0.78
N PRO A 58 17.58 -1.10 1.55
CA PRO A 58 17.65 0.36 1.55
C PRO A 58 18.09 0.96 0.21
N GLU A 59 18.80 0.21 -0.63
CA GLU A 59 19.20 0.59 -1.98
C GLU A 59 18.00 0.97 -2.85
N ILE A 60 16.83 0.35 -2.62
CA ILE A 60 15.60 0.66 -3.33
C ILE A 60 15.15 2.10 -3.06
N LYS A 61 15.36 2.58 -1.83
CA LYS A 61 15.04 3.97 -1.46
C LYS A 61 15.90 4.97 -2.24
N ALA A 62 17.18 4.66 -2.43
CA ALA A 62 18.10 5.48 -3.23
C ALA A 62 17.65 5.55 -4.69
N ALA A 63 17.34 4.41 -5.29
CA ALA A 63 16.84 4.33 -6.66
C ALA A 63 15.55 5.15 -6.84
N ILE A 64 14.58 5.01 -5.93
CA ILE A 64 13.34 5.80 -5.94
C ILE A 64 13.65 7.30 -5.84
N GLY A 65 14.55 7.71 -4.96
CA GLY A 65 14.94 9.11 -4.80
C GLY A 65 15.50 9.74 -6.07
N ILE A 66 16.37 9.01 -6.79
CA ILE A 66 16.95 9.46 -8.06
C ILE A 66 15.87 9.60 -9.13
N LEU A 67 14.98 8.61 -9.24
CA LEU A 67 13.90 8.62 -10.22
C LEU A 67 12.92 9.75 -9.99
N VAL A 68 12.51 9.96 -8.73
CA VAL A 68 11.62 11.06 -8.36
C VAL A 68 12.28 12.39 -8.69
N LYS A 69 13.57 12.56 -8.38
CA LYS A 69 14.34 13.76 -8.75
C LYS A 69 14.38 13.96 -10.28
N ALA A 70 14.56 12.91 -11.06
CA ALA A 70 14.56 12.97 -12.52
C ALA A 70 13.20 13.36 -13.09
N ILE A 71 12.11 12.75 -12.60
CA ILE A 71 10.74 13.08 -13.01
C ILE A 71 10.41 14.53 -12.67
N LEU A 72 10.75 14.98 -11.45
CA LEU A 72 10.45 16.34 -11.00
C LEU A 72 11.23 17.41 -11.78
N LYS A 73 12.44 17.08 -12.24
CA LYS A 73 13.25 17.96 -13.11
C LYS A 73 12.70 18.01 -14.54
N ALA A 74 12.45 16.85 -15.15
CA ALA A 74 12.04 16.76 -16.54
C ALA A 74 10.56 17.14 -16.77
N ARG A 75 9.70 16.94 -15.77
CA ARG A 75 8.24 17.16 -15.80
C ARG A 75 7.59 16.67 -17.11
N PRO A 76 7.74 15.37 -17.45
CA PRO A 76 7.23 14.85 -18.71
C PRO A 76 5.70 14.98 -18.77
N LYS A 77 5.21 15.70 -19.78
CA LYS A 77 3.77 15.96 -19.96
C LYS A 77 3.03 14.81 -20.62
N VAL A 78 3.71 14.00 -21.43
CA VAL A 78 3.12 12.91 -22.24
C VAL A 78 4.06 11.68 -22.19
N LYS A 79 3.49 10.47 -22.25
CA LYS A 79 4.23 9.19 -22.21
C LYS A 79 5.20 9.04 -21.01
N ARG A 80 4.74 9.33 -19.79
CA ARG A 80 5.53 9.19 -18.54
C ARG A 80 6.20 7.81 -18.36
N PRO A 81 5.53 6.68 -18.65
CA PRO A 81 6.17 5.36 -18.52
C PRO A 81 7.36 5.20 -19.47
N TYR A 82 7.26 5.76 -20.69
CA TYR A 82 8.35 5.71 -21.66
C TYR A 82 9.54 6.56 -21.21
N PHE A 83 9.29 7.74 -20.64
CA PHE A 83 10.36 8.56 -20.05
C PHE A 83 11.11 7.79 -18.96
N LEU A 84 10.37 7.13 -18.05
CA LEU A 84 10.98 6.34 -16.99
C LEU A 84 11.79 5.17 -17.52
N ALA A 85 11.22 4.38 -18.44
CA ALA A 85 11.92 3.25 -19.04
C ALA A 85 13.21 3.70 -19.74
N LYS A 86 13.13 4.79 -20.52
CA LYS A 86 14.29 5.38 -21.18
C LYS A 86 15.34 5.85 -20.17
N TYR A 87 14.93 6.55 -19.12
CA TYR A 87 15.82 7.05 -18.07
C TYR A 87 16.55 5.91 -17.35
N PHE A 88 15.85 4.83 -17.03
CA PHE A 88 16.45 3.65 -16.42
C PHE A 88 17.53 3.01 -17.30
N THR A 89 17.28 2.91 -18.61
CA THR A 89 18.26 2.33 -19.54
C THR A 89 19.47 3.25 -19.74
N GLU A 90 19.25 4.55 -19.86
CA GLU A 90 20.32 5.52 -20.15
C GLU A 90 21.19 5.81 -18.92
N HIS A 91 20.61 5.82 -17.72
CA HIS A 91 21.30 6.13 -16.46
C HIS A 91 21.47 4.90 -15.56
N TYR A 92 21.46 3.70 -16.13
CA TYR A 92 21.54 2.45 -15.36
C TYR A 92 22.76 2.42 -14.43
N GLU A 93 23.94 2.76 -14.94
CA GLU A 93 25.18 2.72 -14.16
C GLU A 93 25.21 3.77 -13.05
N GLU A 94 24.64 4.96 -13.29
CA GLU A 94 24.52 5.99 -12.26
C GLU A 94 23.58 5.55 -11.13
N ILE A 95 22.44 4.94 -11.49
CA ILE A 95 21.47 4.41 -10.54
C ILE A 95 22.10 3.27 -9.74
N LYS A 96 22.81 2.35 -10.42
CA LYS A 96 23.48 1.21 -9.79
C LYS A 96 24.57 1.66 -8.82
N SER A 97 25.45 2.56 -9.25
CA SER A 97 26.50 3.11 -8.38
C SER A 97 25.90 3.81 -7.16
N ALA A 98 24.84 4.59 -7.34
CA ALA A 98 24.16 5.21 -6.22
C ALA A 98 23.53 4.18 -5.26
N MET A 99 22.89 3.13 -5.79
CA MET A 99 22.37 2.02 -4.98
C MET A 99 23.47 1.39 -4.12
N GLU A 100 24.63 1.10 -4.70
CA GLU A 100 25.78 0.52 -3.98
C GLU A 100 26.32 1.46 -2.89
N THR A 101 26.44 2.77 -3.17
CA THR A 101 26.90 3.75 -2.17
C THR A 101 25.94 3.94 -0.98
N PHE A 102 24.63 3.79 -1.21
CA PHE A 102 23.64 3.90 -0.14
C PHE A 102 23.61 2.67 0.75
N SER A 103 23.91 1.49 0.22
CA SER A 103 24.07 0.27 1.02
C SER A 103 25.26 0.38 1.97
N THR A 104 26.40 0.92 1.50
CA THR A 104 27.62 1.04 2.33
C THR A 104 27.56 2.21 3.33
N GLY A 105 26.96 3.34 2.95
CA GLY A 105 26.85 4.51 3.84
C GLY A 105 25.82 4.36 4.97
N GLN A 106 24.91 3.38 4.89
CA GLN A 106 23.94 3.13 5.96
C GLN A 106 24.47 2.24 7.08
N ASP A 107 25.52 1.45 6.85
CA ASP A 107 26.14 0.68 7.92
C ASP A 107 26.68 1.61 9.02
N GLU A 108 27.27 2.75 8.64
CA GLU A 108 27.79 3.74 9.59
C GLU A 108 26.70 4.49 10.37
N VAL A 109 25.60 4.87 9.71
CA VAL A 109 24.48 5.60 10.35
C VAL A 109 23.63 4.66 11.22
N ASN A 110 23.39 3.42 10.77
CA ASN A 110 22.67 2.43 11.55
C ASN A 110 23.50 1.96 12.75
N GLU A 111 24.83 1.84 12.62
CA GLU A 111 25.70 1.55 13.75
C GLU A 111 25.74 2.70 14.75
N ALA A 112 25.80 3.96 14.26
CA ALA A 112 25.70 5.15 15.11
C ALA A 112 24.35 5.23 15.88
N MET A 113 23.24 4.89 15.22
CA MET A 113 21.92 4.84 15.87
C MET A 113 21.82 3.68 16.89
N LYS A 114 22.39 2.51 16.60
CA LYS A 114 22.47 1.41 17.59
C LYS A 114 23.32 1.80 18.80
N THR A 115 24.45 2.48 18.60
CA THR A 115 25.24 2.99 19.73
C THR A 115 24.47 4.03 20.54
N PHE A 116 23.65 4.86 19.90
CA PHE A 116 22.82 5.85 20.61
C PHE A 116 21.67 5.19 21.40
N ASP A 117 21.01 4.18 20.84
CA ASP A 117 20.00 3.39 21.56
C ASP A 117 20.62 2.58 22.71
N PHE A 118 21.81 1.99 22.52
CA PHE A 118 22.57 1.32 23.57
C PHE A 118 22.96 2.28 24.72
N MET A 119 23.30 3.54 24.41
CA MET A 119 23.57 4.57 25.43
C MET A 119 22.31 5.06 26.17
N LEU A 120 21.12 4.87 25.60
CA LEU A 120 19.83 5.23 26.20
C LEU A 120 19.26 4.12 27.11
N GLU A 121 19.71 2.89 26.95
CA GLU A 121 19.28 1.74 27.77
C GLU A 121 19.90 1.75 29.18
N ASP A 122 21.07 2.37 29.36
CA ASP A 122 21.72 2.55 30.68
C ASP A 122 20.99 3.55 31.60
N GLN A 123 19.92 4.21 31.13
CA GLN A 123 19.09 5.11 31.95
C GLN A 123 17.71 4.57 32.31
N LYS A 124 17.40 3.30 32.03
CA LYS A 124 16.13 2.67 32.43
C LYS A 124 16.30 1.63 33.53
N GLU A 125 16.67 2.09 34.73
CA GLU A 125 16.16 1.47 35.97
C GLU A 125 15.10 2.38 36.58
N VAL A 126 13.84 2.25 36.11
CA VAL A 126 12.67 2.51 36.95
C VAL A 126 11.72 1.33 36.74
N VAL A 127 11.72 0.45 37.73
CA VAL A 127 10.81 -0.70 37.85
C VAL A 127 9.37 -0.18 37.93
N LEU A 128 8.55 -0.49 36.92
CA LEU A 128 7.10 -0.31 36.97
C LEU A 128 6.44 -1.65 37.32
N THR A 129 5.90 -1.75 38.54
CA THR A 129 5.06 -2.86 39.00
C THR A 129 3.68 -2.83 38.31
N PRO A 130 3.00 -3.97 38.15
CA PRO A 130 1.76 -4.06 37.38
C PRO A 130 0.56 -3.55 38.21
N SER A 131 0.28 -2.25 38.15
CA SER A 131 -0.95 -1.68 38.71
C SER A 131 -1.67 -0.64 37.83
N ASP A 132 -1.09 -0.22 36.69
CA ASP A 132 -1.66 0.92 35.93
C ASP A 132 -2.31 0.54 34.59
N ALA A 133 -2.57 -0.75 34.34
CA ALA A 133 -3.18 -1.24 33.09
C ALA A 133 -4.69 -0.92 32.92
N SER A 134 -5.26 0.03 33.67
CA SER A 134 -6.71 0.29 33.66
C SER A 134 -7.14 1.66 33.11
N LYS A 135 -6.23 2.57 32.74
CA LYS A 135 -6.64 3.92 32.34
C LYS A 135 -5.80 4.43 31.18
N ASN A 136 -6.18 4.06 29.95
CA ASN A 136 -6.01 4.86 28.72
C ASN A 136 -6.44 4.07 27.47
N ILE A 137 -7.70 3.65 27.42
CA ILE A 137 -8.38 3.37 26.15
C ILE A 137 -9.44 4.44 26.01
N SER A 138 -9.07 5.57 25.42
CA SER A 138 -10.00 6.65 25.11
C SER A 138 -9.54 7.40 23.87
N LEU A 139 -10.32 7.24 22.81
CA LEU A 139 -10.43 8.09 21.62
C LEU A 139 -9.22 8.20 20.69
N CYS A 140 -9.23 7.37 19.64
CA CYS A 140 -8.94 7.83 18.26
C CYS A 140 -9.58 6.88 17.23
N CYS A 141 -10.91 6.71 17.33
CA CYS A 141 -11.74 6.29 16.21
C CYS A 141 -12.45 7.55 15.68
N VAL A 142 -11.83 8.27 14.74
CA VAL A 142 -12.52 9.29 13.95
C VAL A 142 -12.74 8.71 12.55
N LEU A 143 -13.89 8.06 12.39
CA LEU A 143 -14.49 7.74 11.10
C LEU A 143 -14.99 9.04 10.46
N PRO A 144 -14.75 9.29 9.15
CA PRO A 144 -15.34 10.44 8.46
C PRO A 144 -16.85 10.23 8.26
N HIS A 145 -17.60 11.29 8.60
CA HIS A 145 -19.06 11.39 8.49
C HIS A 145 -19.59 11.04 7.09
N PHE A 146 -20.45 10.03 7.02
CA PHE A 146 -21.35 9.81 5.88
C PHE A 146 -22.73 10.37 6.27
N ILE A 147 -23.14 11.44 5.60
CA ILE A 147 -24.45 12.08 5.79
C ILE A 147 -25.47 11.29 4.96
N VAL A 148 -26.41 10.62 5.61
CA VAL A 148 -27.65 10.14 4.98
C VAL A 148 -28.82 10.80 5.71
N GLY A 149 -29.44 11.77 5.06
CA GLY A 149 -30.69 12.36 5.51
C GLY A 149 -31.84 11.37 5.34
N ARG A 150 -32.56 11.09 6.42
CA ARG A 150 -33.93 10.58 6.38
C ARG A 150 -34.86 11.71 6.79
N GLY A 151 -35.63 12.21 5.83
CA GLY A 151 -36.85 12.98 6.08
C GLY A 151 -38.05 12.03 6.04
N HIS A 152 -38.78 11.96 7.14
CA HIS A 152 -40.20 11.61 7.25
C HIS A 152 -40.70 12.40 8.47
N PRO A 153 -41.92 12.96 8.43
CA PRO A 153 -43.15 12.16 8.49
C PRO A 153 -43.90 12.07 7.17
#